data_AF-A0A6L5X873-F1
#
_entry.id   AF-A0A6L5X873-F1
#
_cell.length_a   1.000
_cell.length_b   1.000
_cell.length_c   1.000
_cell.angle_alpha   90.00
_cell.angle_beta   90.00
_cell.angle_gamma   90.00
#
_symmetry.space_group_name_H-M   'P 1'
#
loop_
_entity.id
_entity.type
_entity.pdbx_description
1 polymer ?
#
loop_
_entity_poly.entity_id
_entity_poly.type
_entity_poly.pdbx_seq_one_letter_code
_entity_poly.pdbx_strand_id
1 'polypeptide(L)'
;MAEFTPITTQEQLDSIIGDRLKRGKATTIKELQEAGWMSKDDIAKVKAGYEKQLADMSAAADEQTKKFAKYEKDLADRDAKIKSYETASVKARIAHEEGLSYDAIQFLQGDDEESIKTSAESLKTLMGSAKPNPAPLANPDRTSGANADYKTLLHNLRGE
;
A
#
# COMPACT_ATOMS: atom_id res chain seq x y z
N MET A 1 -64.60 -35.10 46.23
CA MET A 1 -63.47 -36.04 46.39
C MET A 1 -63.68 -37.14 45.38
N ALA A 2 -62.66 -37.50 44.60
CA ALA A 2 -62.79 -38.62 43.67
C ALA A 2 -62.96 -39.91 44.48
N GLU A 3 -63.99 -40.71 44.19
CA GLU A 3 -64.19 -42.01 44.82
C GLU A 3 -63.08 -42.98 44.39
N PHE A 4 -62.60 -43.79 45.33
CA PHE A 4 -61.56 -44.78 45.05
C PHE A 4 -62.14 -45.90 44.18
N THR A 5 -61.52 -46.12 43.01
CA THR A 5 -61.85 -47.23 42.12
C THR A 5 -60.77 -48.31 42.23
N PRO A 6 -61.12 -49.54 42.67
CA PRO A 6 -60.14 -50.61 42.79
C PRO A 6 -59.66 -51.05 41.40
N ILE A 7 -58.35 -51.27 41.27
CA ILE A 7 -57.74 -51.82 40.06
C ILE A 7 -58.02 -53.32 40.05
N THR A 8 -58.68 -53.81 39.00
CA THR A 8 -59.11 -55.23 38.90
C THR A 8 -58.38 -56.01 37.82
N THR A 9 -57.53 -55.35 37.02
CA THR A 9 -56.78 -55.96 35.91
C THR A 9 -55.34 -55.49 35.88
N GLN A 10 -54.45 -56.35 35.36
CA GLN A 10 -53.04 -56.02 35.17
C GLN A 10 -52.85 -54.87 34.16
N GLU A 11 -53.66 -54.84 33.09
CA GLU A 11 -53.59 -53.79 32.08
C GLU A 11 -53.91 -52.40 32.65
N GLN A 12 -54.90 -52.31 33.54
CA GLN A 12 -55.21 -51.06 34.25
C GLN A 12 -54.05 -50.62 35.15
N LEU A 13 -53.40 -51.56 35.84
CA LEU A 13 -52.23 -51.27 36.66
C LEU A 13 -51.05 -50.77 35.82
N ASP A 14 -50.73 -51.48 34.74
CA ASP A 14 -49.61 -51.15 33.84
C ASP A 14 -49.84 -49.80 33.15
N SER A 15 -51.07 -49.48 32.77
CA SER A 15 -51.44 -48.17 32.21
C SER A 15 -51.21 -47.05 33.22
N ILE A 16 -51.69 -47.20 34.46
CA ILE A 16 -51.55 -46.18 35.51
C ILE A 16 -50.06 -45.98 35.88
N ILE A 17 -49.30 -47.07 36.00
CA ILE A 17 -47.85 -47.03 36.27
C ILE A 17 -47.12 -46.37 35.09
N GLY A 18 -47.44 -46.76 33.85
CA GLY A 18 -46.87 -46.18 32.65
C GLY A 18 -47.07 -44.68 32.57
N ASP A 19 -48.29 -44.20 32.84
CA ASP A 19 -48.59 -42.78 32.83
C ASP A 19 -47.90 -42.03 33.98
N ARG A 20 -47.79 -42.65 35.17
CA ARG A 20 -47.06 -42.06 36.30
C ARG A 20 -45.56 -41.97 36.01
N LEU A 21 -44.97 -42.99 35.38
CA LEU A 21 -43.56 -42.99 34.95
C LEU A 21 -43.31 -41.94 33.86
N LYS A 22 -44.21 -41.81 32.87
CA LYS A 22 -44.12 -40.75 31.85
C LYS A 22 -44.13 -39.37 32.48
N ARG A 23 -45.05 -39.10 33.40
CA ARG A 23 -45.11 -37.82 34.14
C ARG A 23 -43.84 -37.58 34.95
N GLY A 24 -43.38 -38.57 35.70
CA GLY A 24 -42.14 -38.47 36.48
C GLY A 24 -40.92 -38.14 35.61
N LYS A 25 -40.75 -38.87 34.50
CA LYS A 25 -39.68 -38.61 33.51
C LYS A 25 -39.78 -37.20 32.91
N ALA A 26 -40.98 -36.76 32.54
CA ALA A 26 -41.18 -35.43 31.98
C ALA A 26 -40.84 -34.33 33.00
N THR A 27 -41.23 -34.49 34.27
CA THR A 27 -40.85 -33.57 35.35
C THR A 27 -39.34 -33.52 35.54
N THR A 28 -38.67 -34.68 35.63
CA THR A 28 -37.21 -34.72 35.79
C THR A 28 -36.47 -34.12 34.60
N ILE A 29 -36.91 -34.38 33.36
CA ILE A 29 -36.32 -33.77 32.16
C ILE A 29 -36.47 -32.26 32.21
N LYS A 30 -37.65 -31.76 32.61
CA LYS A 30 -37.92 -30.33 32.72
C LYS A 30 -37.03 -29.68 33.79
N GLU A 31 -36.93 -30.28 34.98
CA GLU A 31 -36.06 -29.80 36.06
C GLU A 31 -34.59 -29.76 35.64
N LEU A 32 -34.12 -30.78 34.92
CA LEU A 32 -32.76 -30.82 34.37
C LEU A 32 -32.53 -29.70 33.35
N GLN A 33 -33.48 -29.48 32.44
CA GLN A 33 -33.41 -28.39 31.47
C GLN A 33 -33.42 -27.00 32.13
N GLU A 34 -34.29 -26.79 33.13
CA GLU A 34 -34.33 -25.55 33.92
C GLU A 34 -33.05 -25.31 34.72
N ALA A 35 -32.42 -26.39 35.22
CA ALA A 35 -31.09 -26.35 35.85
C ALA A 35 -29.93 -26.23 34.85
N GLY A 36 -30.21 -26.08 33.54
CA GLY A 36 -29.21 -25.86 32.49
C GLY A 36 -28.51 -27.13 32.00
N TRP A 37 -28.98 -28.32 32.38
CA TRP A 37 -28.46 -29.57 31.85
C TRP A 37 -28.97 -29.79 30.43
N MET A 38 -28.04 -30.03 29.52
CA MET A 38 -28.32 -30.33 28.13
C MET A 38 -28.12 -31.82 27.86
N SER A 39 -28.89 -32.35 26.90
CA SER A 39 -28.65 -33.72 26.44
C SER A 39 -27.30 -33.82 25.73
N LYS A 40 -26.75 -35.03 25.64
CA LYS A 40 -25.50 -35.28 24.89
C LYS A 40 -25.62 -34.83 23.43
N ASP A 41 -26.79 -35.02 22.81
CA ASP A 41 -27.03 -34.65 21.42
C ASP A 41 -27.08 -33.12 21.24
N ASP A 42 -27.67 -32.40 22.20
CA ASP A 42 -27.70 -30.94 22.15
C ASP A 42 -26.30 -30.35 22.36
N ILE A 43 -25.52 -30.92 23.29
CA ILE A 43 -24.10 -30.55 23.49
C ILE A 43 -23.30 -30.79 22.20
N ALA A 44 -23.50 -31.94 21.54
CA ALA A 44 -22.82 -32.26 20.29
C ALA A 44 -23.17 -31.26 19.16
N LYS A 45 -24.45 -30.88 19.04
CA LYS A 45 -24.89 -29.86 18.06
C LYS A 45 -24.26 -28.50 18.34
N VAL A 46 -24.26 -28.06 19.60
CA VAL A 46 -23.66 -26.79 20.00
C VAL A 46 -22.15 -26.81 19.73
N LYS A 47 -21.45 -27.89 20.07
CA LYS A 47 -20.02 -28.04 19.80
C LYS A 47 -19.71 -27.96 18.31
N ALA A 48 -20.46 -28.67 17.47
CA ALA A 48 -20.30 -28.63 16.02
C ALA A 48 -20.54 -27.21 15.45
N GLY A 49 -21.53 -26.49 16.00
CA GLY A 49 -21.77 -25.09 15.67
C GLY A 49 -20.58 -24.18 16.00
N TYR A 50 -20.04 -24.30 17.20
CA TYR A 50 -18.86 -23.54 17.63
C TYR A 50 -17.60 -23.90 16.83
N GLU A 51 -17.36 -25.19 16.55
CA GLU A 51 -16.22 -25.62 15.72
C GLU A 51 -16.29 -25.02 14.32
N LYS A 52 -17.49 -24.98 13.72
CA LYS A 52 -17.69 -24.33 12.42
C LYS A 52 -17.42 -22.82 12.50
N GLN A 53 -17.98 -22.13 13.50
CA GLN A 53 -17.74 -20.70 13.67
C GLN A 53 -16.25 -20.39 13.90
N LEU A 54 -15.54 -21.22 14.66
CA LEU A 54 -14.11 -21.08 14.89
C LEU A 54 -13.32 -21.24 13.59
N ALA A 55 -13.67 -22.24 12.78
CA ALA A 55 -13.04 -22.46 11.48
C ALA A 55 -13.28 -21.28 10.51
N ASP A 56 -14.52 -20.80 10.42
CA ASP A 56 -14.90 -19.66 9.58
C ASP A 56 -14.17 -18.37 10.04
N MET A 57 -14.11 -18.11 11.34
CA MET A 57 -13.37 -16.96 11.89
C MET A 57 -11.87 -17.07 11.66
N SER A 58 -11.28 -18.26 11.82
CA SER A 58 -9.86 -18.48 11.57
C SER A 58 -9.52 -18.23 10.10
N ALA A 59 -10.33 -18.74 9.17
CA ALA A 59 -10.13 -18.51 7.74
C ALA A 59 -10.24 -17.02 7.37
N ALA A 60 -11.22 -16.31 7.95
CA ALA A 60 -11.37 -14.88 7.75
C ALA A 60 -10.17 -14.08 8.29
N ALA A 61 -9.64 -14.47 9.45
CA ALA A 61 -8.45 -13.85 10.04
C ALA A 61 -7.19 -14.04 9.16
N ASP A 62 -7.01 -15.24 8.60
CA ASP A 62 -5.90 -15.54 7.69
C ASP A 62 -6.00 -14.74 6.39
N GLU A 63 -7.21 -14.64 5.81
CA GLU A 63 -7.44 -13.83 4.62
C GLU A 63 -7.16 -12.35 4.90
N GLN A 64 -7.61 -11.84 6.04
CA GLN A 64 -7.41 -10.45 6.42
C GLN A 64 -5.94 -10.13 6.68
N THR A 65 -5.19 -11.03 7.31
CA THR A 65 -3.74 -10.91 7.50
C THR A 65 -3.00 -10.78 6.17
N LYS A 66 -3.37 -11.63 5.18
CA LYS A 66 -2.79 -11.55 3.83
C LYS A 66 -3.11 -10.23 3.13
N LYS A 67 -4.34 -9.72 3.28
CA LYS A 67 -4.74 -8.42 2.73
C LYS A 67 -3.97 -7.27 3.37
N PHE A 68 -3.79 -7.28 4.69
CA PHE A 68 -3.01 -6.25 5.38
C PHE A 68 -1.55 -6.23 4.93
N ALA A 69 -0.89 -7.39 4.86
CA ALA A 69 0.48 -7.49 4.36
C ALA A 69 0.62 -6.94 2.93
N LYS A 70 -0.38 -7.18 2.07
CA LYS A 70 -0.42 -6.59 0.72
C LYS A 70 -0.58 -5.08 0.76
N TYR A 71 -1.50 -4.56 1.57
CA TYR A 71 -1.71 -3.12 1.69
C TYR A 71 -0.52 -2.37 2.26
N GLU A 72 0.20 -2.94 3.23
CA GLU A 72 1.44 -2.35 3.75
C GLU A 72 2.49 -2.20 2.65
N LYS A 73 2.65 -3.23 1.81
CA LYS A 73 3.55 -3.17 0.67
C LYS A 73 3.10 -2.13 -0.37
N ASP A 74 1.83 -2.15 -0.73
CA ASP A 74 1.27 -1.22 -1.72
C ASP A 74 1.38 0.24 -1.22
N LEU A 75 1.23 0.49 0.08
CA LEU A 75 1.43 1.80 0.70
C LEU A 75 2.90 2.23 0.65
N ALA A 76 3.84 1.37 1.05
CA ALA A 76 5.26 1.67 0.98
C ALA A 76 5.72 1.99 -0.45
N ASP A 77 5.26 1.21 -1.43
CA ASP A 77 5.54 1.43 -2.85
C ASP A 77 4.94 2.76 -3.36
N ARG A 78 3.75 3.12 -2.87
CA ARG A 78 3.11 4.40 -3.21
C ARG A 78 3.80 5.59 -2.57
N ASP A 79 4.17 5.51 -1.30
CA ASP A 79 4.88 6.56 -0.59
C ASP A 79 6.25 6.81 -1.22
N ALA A 80 6.96 5.75 -1.62
CA ALA A 80 8.23 5.88 -2.35
C ALA A 80 8.06 6.60 -3.69
N LYS A 81 7.00 6.28 -4.46
CA LYS A 81 6.69 6.97 -5.71
C LYS A 81 6.31 8.43 -5.50
N ILE A 82 5.49 8.72 -4.49
CA ILE A 82 5.08 10.09 -4.14
C ILE A 82 6.33 10.91 -3.81
N LYS A 83 7.19 10.43 -2.91
CA LYS A 83 8.46 11.10 -2.58
C LYS A 83 9.32 11.32 -3.82
N SER A 84 9.47 10.31 -4.68
CA SER A 84 10.23 10.46 -5.93
C SER A 84 9.68 11.56 -6.83
N TYR A 85 8.36 11.68 -6.97
CA TYR A 85 7.75 12.74 -7.79
C TYR A 85 7.84 14.11 -7.14
N GLU A 86 7.67 14.20 -5.82
CA GLU A 86 7.83 15.43 -5.05
C GLU A 86 9.27 15.95 -5.17
N THR A 87 10.27 15.11 -4.91
CA THR A 87 11.68 15.46 -5.07
C THR A 87 12.02 15.85 -6.50
N ALA A 88 11.52 15.13 -7.51
CA ALA A 88 11.74 15.49 -8.92
C ALA A 88 11.13 16.86 -9.27
N SER A 89 9.94 17.16 -8.77
CA SER A 89 9.28 18.46 -8.94
C SER A 89 10.08 19.59 -8.29
N VAL A 90 10.55 19.39 -7.06
CA VAL A 90 11.39 20.36 -6.34
C VAL A 90 12.72 20.59 -7.07
N LYS A 91 13.40 19.53 -7.54
CA LYS A 91 14.62 19.66 -8.35
C LYS A 91 14.38 20.43 -9.64
N ALA A 92 13.29 20.17 -10.35
CA ALA A 92 12.95 20.89 -11.57
C ALA A 92 12.69 22.39 -11.31
N ARG A 93 11.95 22.71 -10.23
CA ARG A 93 11.70 24.09 -9.81
C ARG A 93 13.00 24.82 -9.46
N ILE A 94 13.86 24.22 -8.63
CA ILE A 94 15.13 24.83 -8.21
C ILE A 94 16.09 24.99 -9.41
N ALA A 95 16.17 23.99 -10.29
CA ALA A 95 16.98 24.10 -11.50
C ALA A 95 16.55 25.30 -12.35
N HIS A 96 15.24 25.49 -12.52
CA HIS A 96 14.70 26.63 -13.24
C HIS A 96 14.97 27.96 -12.51
N GLU A 97 14.79 28.01 -11.18
CA GLU A 97 15.10 29.19 -10.35
C GLU A 97 16.59 29.58 -10.45
N GLU A 98 17.50 28.61 -10.47
CA GLU A 98 18.95 28.84 -10.56
C GLU A 98 19.48 29.07 -11.97
N GLY A 99 18.64 28.90 -13.00
CA GLY A 99 19.02 29.04 -14.41
C GLY A 99 19.83 27.87 -14.96
N LEU A 100 19.67 26.69 -14.37
CA LEU A 100 20.26 25.44 -14.85
C LEU A 100 19.43 24.86 -16.01
N SER A 101 20.09 24.14 -16.92
CA SER A 101 19.38 23.43 -18.00
C SER A 101 18.52 22.29 -17.45
N TYR A 102 17.51 21.86 -18.21
CA TYR A 102 16.67 20.72 -17.82
C TYR A 102 17.51 19.45 -17.59
N ASP A 103 18.51 19.22 -18.43
CA ASP A 103 19.43 18.08 -18.31
C ASP A 103 20.26 18.13 -17.02
N ALA A 104 20.41 19.30 -16.38
CA ALA A 104 21.14 19.44 -15.14
C ALA A 104 20.35 18.94 -13.92
N ILE A 105 19.02 18.80 -14.01
CA ILE A 105 18.15 18.27 -12.94
C ILE A 105 18.61 16.88 -12.47
N GLN A 106 19.11 16.05 -13.40
CA GLN A 106 19.57 14.69 -13.08
C GLN A 106 20.80 14.66 -12.17
N PHE A 107 21.56 15.76 -12.10
CA PHE A 107 22.75 15.88 -11.25
C PHE A 107 22.45 16.54 -9.90
N LEU A 108 21.24 17.08 -9.70
CA LEU A 108 20.84 17.64 -8.42
C LEU A 108 20.62 16.52 -7.39
N GLN A 109 21.21 16.69 -6.21
CA GLN A 109 21.14 15.76 -5.09
C GLN A 109 20.48 16.42 -3.88
N GLY A 110 19.85 15.61 -3.03
CA GLY A 110 19.13 16.08 -1.85
C GLY A 110 17.72 15.50 -1.75
N ASP A 111 17.25 15.37 -0.51
CA ASP A 111 15.93 14.86 -0.15
C ASP A 111 14.96 15.98 0.27
N ASP A 112 15.49 17.16 0.61
CA ASP A 112 14.80 18.34 1.08
C ASP A 112 15.15 19.58 0.25
N GLU A 113 14.33 20.63 0.33
CA GLU A 113 14.49 21.82 -0.51
C GLU A 113 15.83 22.53 -0.28
N GLU A 114 16.35 22.57 0.96
CA GLU A 114 17.60 23.25 1.28
C GLU A 114 18.80 22.50 0.67
N SER A 115 18.87 21.17 0.85
CA SER A 115 19.96 20.38 0.27
C SER A 115 19.97 20.42 -1.26
N ILE A 116 18.78 20.43 -1.90
CA ILE A 116 18.67 20.56 -3.35
C ILE A 116 19.12 21.94 -3.83
N LYS A 117 18.82 23.01 -3.09
CA LYS A 117 19.32 24.37 -3.41
C LYS A 117 20.83 24.44 -3.32
N THR A 118 21.44 23.95 -2.25
CA THR A 118 22.90 23.90 -2.12
C THR A 118 23.55 23.07 -3.23
N SER A 119 22.93 21.96 -3.62
CA SER A 119 23.38 21.15 -4.75
C SER A 119 23.32 21.93 -6.07
N ALA A 120 22.24 22.68 -6.31
CA ALA A 120 22.08 23.51 -7.51
C ALA A 120 23.08 24.66 -7.58
N GLU A 121 23.30 25.36 -6.48
CA GLU A 121 24.33 26.41 -6.37
C GLU A 121 25.73 25.85 -6.65
N SER A 122 26.05 24.69 -6.06
CA SER A 122 27.32 24.01 -6.29
C SER A 122 27.49 23.63 -7.76
N LEU A 123 26.46 23.05 -8.38
CA LEU A 123 26.49 22.69 -9.80
C LEU A 123 26.66 23.92 -10.69
N LYS A 124 25.97 25.02 -10.38
CA LYS A 124 26.08 26.29 -11.08
C LYS A 124 27.50 26.86 -11.02
N THR A 125 28.15 26.78 -9.86
CA THR A 125 29.55 27.22 -9.72
C THR A 125 30.50 26.34 -10.55
N LEU A 126 30.27 25.03 -10.59
CA LEU A 126 31.10 24.06 -11.33
C LEU A 126 30.96 24.19 -12.85
N MET A 127 29.73 24.36 -13.36
CA MET A 127 29.49 24.56 -14.79
C MET A 127 30.08 25.89 -15.30
N GLY A 128 30.46 26.78 -14.37
CA GLY A 128 30.84 28.14 -14.67
C GLY A 128 29.66 28.93 -15.21
N SER A 129 29.78 30.26 -15.21
CA SER A 129 28.95 31.03 -16.13
C SER A 129 29.37 30.57 -17.53
N ALA A 130 28.48 29.87 -18.23
CA ALA A 130 28.57 29.72 -19.68
C ALA A 130 28.47 31.12 -20.28
N LYS A 131 29.54 31.90 -20.18
CA LYS A 131 29.71 33.07 -21.04
C LYS A 131 29.70 32.45 -22.43
N PRO A 132 28.73 32.81 -23.29
CA PRO A 132 28.83 32.43 -24.68
C PRO A 132 30.21 32.87 -25.09
N ASN A 133 31.04 31.91 -25.53
CA ASN A 133 32.36 32.23 -26.03
C ASN A 133 32.12 33.36 -27.03
N PRO A 134 32.67 34.58 -26.81
CA PRO A 134 32.30 35.73 -27.63
C PRO A 134 32.43 35.28 -29.07
N ALA A 135 31.34 35.43 -29.84
CA ALA A 135 31.33 35.01 -31.23
C ALA A 135 32.62 35.54 -31.86
N PRO A 136 33.43 34.68 -32.51
CA PRO A 136 34.74 35.08 -33.00
C PRO A 136 34.54 36.37 -33.79
N LEU A 137 35.19 37.44 -33.34
CA LEU A 137 35.08 38.74 -33.99
C LEU A 137 35.36 38.52 -35.47
N ALA A 138 34.48 39.05 -36.32
CA ALA A 138 34.69 38.97 -37.76
C ALA A 138 36.09 39.52 -38.06
N ASN A 139 36.97 38.67 -38.59
CA ASN A 139 38.33 39.08 -38.91
C ASN A 139 38.24 40.15 -40.01
N PRO A 140 38.59 41.42 -39.75
CA PRO A 140 38.46 42.49 -40.73
C PRO A 140 39.35 42.28 -41.96
N ASP A 141 40.32 41.36 -41.89
CA ASP A 141 41.23 41.02 -42.99
C ASP A 141 40.75 39.87 -43.88
N ARG A 142 39.60 39.24 -43.58
CA ARG A 142 38.98 38.29 -44.51
C ARG A 142 38.28 39.07 -45.64
N THR A 143 39.10 39.58 -46.56
CA THR A 143 38.63 39.92 -47.90
C THR A 143 38.17 38.63 -48.58
N SER A 144 36.90 38.27 -48.42
CA SER A 144 36.31 37.14 -49.16
C SER A 144 36.03 37.61 -50.59
N GLY A 145 37.04 37.50 -51.44
CA GLY A 145 36.92 37.76 -52.87
C GLY A 145 38.17 37.26 -53.58
N ALA A 146 38.03 36.86 -54.84
CA ALA A 146 39.10 36.28 -55.66
C ALA A 146 40.40 37.11 -55.74
N ASN A 147 40.39 38.37 -55.25
CA ASN A 147 41.52 39.29 -55.20
C ASN A 147 42.33 39.26 -53.88
N ALA A 148 41.91 38.49 -52.87
CA ALA A 148 42.61 38.39 -51.60
C ALA A 148 43.98 37.71 -51.73
N ASP A 149 44.01 36.61 -52.49
CA ASP A 149 45.23 35.85 -52.78
C ASP A 149 46.19 36.64 -53.67
N TYR A 150 45.66 37.50 -54.54
CA TYR A 150 46.49 38.41 -55.35
C TYR A 150 47.09 39.55 -54.51
N LYS A 151 46.38 40.05 -53.49
CA LYS A 151 46.93 41.06 -52.59
C LYS A 151 48.07 40.53 -51.72
N THR A 152 47.95 39.30 -51.21
CA THR A 152 49.03 38.67 -50.43
C THR A 152 50.26 38.38 -51.29
N LEU A 153 50.07 37.93 -52.53
CA LEU A 153 51.16 37.78 -53.50
C LEU A 153 51.84 39.12 -53.84
N LEU A 154 51.06 40.19 -54.10
CA LEU A 154 51.61 41.52 -54.37
C LEU A 154 52.34 42.13 -53.17
N HIS A 155 51.85 41.87 -51.95
CA HIS A 155 52.51 42.30 -50.71
C HIS A 155 53.87 41.60 -50.56
N ASN A 156 53.91 40.29 -50.79
CA ASN A 156 55.16 39.51 -50.74
C ASN A 156 56.15 39.87 -51.86
N LEU A 157 55.67 40.43 -52.97
CA LEU A 157 56.52 40.90 -54.06
C LEU A 157 57.00 42.35 -53.88
N ARG A 158 56.35 43.14 -53.02
CA ARG A 158 56.70 44.55 -52.77
C ARG A 158 57.79 44.72 -51.69
N GLY A 159 58.06 43.69 -50.91
CA GLY A 159 59.30 43.55 -50.14
C GLY A 159 59.67 44.74 -49.27
N GLU A 160 58.85 45.05 -48.26
CA GLU A 160 59.22 45.60 -46.94
C GLU A 160 58.23 45.12 -45.88
#